data_AF-A0A7Y3KUC0-F1
#
_entry.id   AF-A0A7Y3KUC0-F1
#
_cell.length_a   1.000
_cell.length_b   1.000
_cell.length_c   1.000
_cell.angle_alpha   90.00
_cell.angle_beta   90.00
_cell.angle_gamma   90.00
#
_symmetry.space_group_name_H-M   'P 1'
#
loop_
_entity.id
_entity.type
_entity.pdbx_description
1 polymer ?
#
loop_
_entity_poly.entity_id
_entity_poly.type
_entity_poly.pdbx_seq_one_letter_code
_entity_poly.pdbx_strand_id
1 'polypeptide(L)'
;LQGSGDVAMLLRPTPQAKALMKYLASPSAGAIWANLGGFVSPNKKVPLSAYPDTVARADAKALTSAKAFVFSLDDLQVGWEPQLWADMLNVLQNPSASNVTTVETLMDQQAKTALGH
;
A
#
# COMPACT_ATOMS: atom_id res chain seq x y z
N LEU A 1 -6.12 -2.36 6.73
CA LEU A 1 -5.89 -2.49 5.28
C LEU A 1 -4.39 -2.45 5.06
N GLN A 2 -3.88 -3.21 4.10
CA GLN A 2 -2.46 -3.21 3.73
C GLN A 2 -2.34 -2.86 2.25
N GLY A 3 -1.23 -2.22 1.86
CA GLY A 3 -0.87 -1.99 0.47
C GLY A 3 0.36 -1.09 0.35
N SER A 4 0.70 -0.70 -0.86
CA SER A 4 1.74 0.28 -1.12
C SER A 4 1.17 1.69 -1.29
N GLY A 5 2.05 2.70 -1.37
CA GLY A 5 1.60 4.06 -1.64
C GLY A 5 2.71 5.09 -1.76
N ASP A 6 2.39 6.17 -2.46
CA ASP A 6 3.29 7.31 -2.65
C ASP A 6 3.02 8.40 -1.62
N VAL A 7 4.09 9.01 -1.11
CA VAL A 7 4.01 10.11 -0.14
C VAL A 7 4.79 11.32 -0.64
N ALA A 8 4.15 12.49 -0.61
CA ALA A 8 4.85 13.76 -0.78
C ALA A 8 5.49 14.15 0.56
N MET A 9 6.79 14.49 0.54
CA MET A 9 7.54 14.90 1.73
C MET A 9 8.01 16.34 1.64
N LEU A 10 7.78 17.11 2.71
CA LEU A 10 8.23 18.49 2.81
C LEU A 10 9.59 18.55 3.51
N LEU A 11 10.67 18.69 2.74
CA LEU A 11 12.03 18.75 3.30
C LEU A 11 12.41 20.15 3.81
N ARG A 12 11.94 21.21 3.14
CA ARG A 12 12.21 22.61 3.52
C ARG A 12 10.91 23.41 3.59
N PRO A 13 10.50 23.93 4.78
CA PRO A 13 9.15 24.45 4.99
C PRO A 13 8.98 25.93 4.62
N THR A 14 9.12 26.27 3.34
CA THR A 14 8.81 27.63 2.84
C THR A 14 7.29 27.85 2.69
N PRO A 15 6.79 29.09 2.64
CA PRO A 15 5.37 29.37 2.37
C PRO A 15 4.86 28.72 1.07
N GLN A 16 5.65 28.75 0.00
CA GLN A 16 5.31 28.19 -1.30
C GLN A 16 5.24 26.66 -1.26
N ALA A 17 6.22 26.01 -0.62
CA ALA A 17 6.23 24.55 -0.49
C ALA A 17 5.06 24.05 0.37
N LYS A 18 4.71 24.79 1.44
CA LYS A 18 3.50 24.49 2.24
C LYS A 18 2.22 24.65 1.42
N ALA A 19 2.14 25.66 0.55
CA ALA A 19 0.99 25.83 -0.34
C ALA A 19 0.84 24.64 -1.31
N LEU A 20 1.94 24.17 -1.90
CA LEU A 20 1.94 22.98 -2.75
C LEU A 20 1.48 21.73 -1.97
N MET A 21 2.03 21.48 -0.79
CA MET A 21 1.61 20.33 0.04
C MET A 21 0.12 20.37 0.40
N LYS A 22 -0.42 21.57 0.71
CA LYS A 22 -1.86 21.75 0.96
C LYS A 22 -2.69 21.46 -0.29
N TYR A 23 -2.22 21.88 -1.47
CA TYR A 23 -2.88 21.57 -2.73
C TYR A 23 -2.88 20.06 -3.00
N LEU A 24 -1.74 19.37 -2.86
CA LEU A 24 -1.65 17.92 -3.06
C LEU A 24 -2.56 17.14 -2.10
N ALA A 25 -2.71 17.61 -0.86
CA ALA A 25 -3.62 17.03 0.13
C ALA A 25 -5.12 17.36 -0.11
N SER A 26 -5.44 18.22 -1.08
CA SER A 26 -6.82 18.66 -1.34
C SER A 26 -7.64 17.60 -2.08
N PRO A 27 -8.99 17.60 -1.94
CA PRO A 27 -9.85 16.72 -2.71
C PRO A 27 -9.79 17.00 -4.22
N SER A 28 -9.55 18.25 -4.63
CA SER A 28 -9.41 18.59 -6.05
C SER A 28 -8.21 17.93 -6.69
N ALA A 29 -7.06 17.94 -6.01
CA ALA A 29 -5.87 17.23 -6.49
C ALA A 29 -6.12 15.72 -6.49
N GLY A 30 -6.66 15.16 -5.41
CA GLY A 30 -7.00 13.75 -5.32
C GLY A 30 -7.99 13.26 -6.38
N ALA A 31 -8.96 14.10 -6.77
CA ALA A 31 -9.94 13.77 -7.80
C ALA A 31 -9.33 13.70 -9.21
N ILE A 32 -8.28 14.46 -9.49
CA ILE A 32 -7.54 14.36 -10.77
C ILE A 32 -6.93 12.97 -10.88
N TRP A 33 -6.21 12.52 -9.84
CA TRP A 33 -5.59 11.18 -9.81
C TRP A 33 -6.64 10.06 -9.84
N ALA A 34 -7.72 10.21 -9.05
CA ALA A 34 -8.81 9.24 -9.02
C ALA A 34 -9.42 9.03 -10.42
N ASN A 35 -9.59 10.11 -11.19
CA ASN A 35 -10.17 10.05 -12.54
C ASN A 35 -9.22 9.43 -13.58
N LEU A 36 -7.91 9.66 -13.44
CA LEU A 36 -6.90 9.02 -14.29
C LEU A 36 -6.80 7.51 -14.03
N GLY A 37 -7.19 7.05 -12.85
CA GLY A 37 -7.11 5.64 -12.45
C GLY A 37 -5.71 5.21 -11.99
N GLY A 38 -5.59 3.93 -11.61
CA GLY A 38 -4.33 3.35 -11.13
C GLY A 38 -3.97 3.65 -9.67
N PHE A 39 -4.63 4.63 -9.03
CA PHE A 39 -4.41 4.98 -7.62
C PHE A 39 -5.72 5.34 -6.92
N VAL A 40 -5.74 5.16 -5.60
CA VAL A 40 -6.85 5.60 -4.73
C VAL A 40 -6.36 6.64 -3.71
N SER A 41 -7.19 7.63 -3.42
CA SER A 41 -6.84 8.69 -2.47
C SER A 41 -7.30 8.33 -1.06
N PRO A 42 -6.48 8.54 0.00
CA PRO A 42 -6.93 8.42 1.39
C PRO A 42 -7.82 9.60 1.80
N ASN A 43 -7.93 10.65 0.99
CA ASN A 43 -8.76 11.81 1.30
C ASN A 43 -10.25 11.45 1.15
N LYS A 44 -10.96 11.35 2.28
CA LYS A 44 -12.39 11.00 2.34
C LYS A 44 -13.33 12.00 1.66
N LYS A 45 -12.83 13.15 1.23
CA LYS A 45 -13.59 14.16 0.47
C LYS A 45 -13.50 13.96 -1.05
N VAL A 46 -12.68 13.03 -1.55
CA VAL A 46 -12.73 12.61 -2.95
C VAL A 46 -13.95 11.70 -3.13
N PRO A 47 -14.92 12.05 -3.99
CA PRO A 47 -16.14 11.27 -4.13
C PRO A 47 -15.85 9.93 -4.82
N LEU A 48 -16.53 8.86 -4.42
CA LEU A 48 -16.38 7.55 -5.08
C LEU A 48 -16.75 7.61 -6.57
N SER A 49 -17.61 8.53 -6.99
CA SER A 49 -17.93 8.73 -8.40
C SER A 49 -16.77 9.28 -9.24
N ALA A 50 -15.67 9.72 -8.63
CA ALA A 50 -14.49 10.19 -9.36
C ALA A 50 -13.63 9.04 -9.92
N TYR A 51 -13.81 7.81 -9.45
CA TYR A 51 -13.04 6.66 -9.92
C TYR A 51 -13.70 6.00 -11.13
N PRO A 52 -12.93 5.64 -12.18
CA PRO A 52 -13.47 5.28 -13.49
C PRO A 52 -14.26 3.98 -13.50
N ASP A 53 -13.83 2.98 -12.71
CA ASP A 53 -14.40 1.64 -12.72
C ASP A 53 -14.83 1.15 -11.33
N THR A 54 -15.51 0.00 -11.30
CA THR A 54 -16.04 -0.58 -10.06
C THR A 54 -14.96 -1.08 -9.11
N VAL A 55 -13.80 -1.49 -9.62
CA VAL A 55 -12.69 -2.01 -8.82
C VAL A 55 -12.03 -0.84 -8.07
N ALA A 56 -11.63 0.21 -8.79
CA ALA A 56 -11.05 1.41 -8.19
C ALA A 56 -12.00 2.07 -7.17
N ARG A 57 -13.32 2.05 -7.44
CA ARG A 57 -14.34 2.51 -6.46
C ARG A 57 -14.38 1.65 -5.20
N ALA A 58 -14.28 0.33 -5.35
CA ALA A 58 -14.27 -0.60 -4.21
C ALA A 58 -13.01 -0.39 -3.35
N ASP A 59 -11.84 -0.25 -3.99
CA ASP A 59 -10.56 -0.02 -3.32
C ASP A 59 -10.57 1.32 -2.56
N ALA A 60 -11.06 2.40 -3.19
CA ALA A 60 -11.16 3.70 -2.54
C ALA A 60 -12.12 3.66 -1.33
N LYS A 61 -13.23 2.93 -1.45
CA LYS A 61 -14.16 2.72 -0.34
C LYS A 61 -13.52 1.92 0.79
N ALA A 62 -12.78 0.87 0.47
CA ALA A 62 -12.05 0.05 1.45
C ALA A 62 -11.00 0.90 2.19
N LEU A 63 -10.20 1.68 1.46
CA LEU A 63 -9.18 2.57 2.01
C LEU A 63 -9.78 3.62 2.94
N THR A 64 -10.79 4.37 2.49
CA THR A 64 -11.38 5.46 3.27
C THR A 64 -12.20 5.00 4.47
N SER A 65 -12.64 3.73 4.47
CA SER A 65 -13.36 3.09 5.59
C SER A 65 -12.44 2.36 6.57
N ALA A 66 -11.17 2.15 6.22
CA ALA A 66 -10.22 1.45 7.07
C ALA A 66 -9.95 2.24 8.36
N LYS A 67 -9.86 1.53 9.49
CA LYS A 67 -9.42 2.11 10.78
C LYS A 67 -7.91 2.41 10.79
N ALA A 68 -7.16 1.60 10.08
CA ALA A 68 -5.71 1.70 9.94
C ALA A 68 -5.26 1.19 8.56
N PHE A 69 -4.17 1.78 8.09
CA PHE A 69 -3.43 1.36 6.90
C PHE A 69 -1.99 1.07 7.32
N VAL A 70 -1.42 -0.02 6.81
CA VAL A 70 -0.02 -0.40 6.99
C VAL A 70 0.59 -0.65 5.62
N PHE A 71 1.81 -0.16 5.41
CA PHE A 71 2.58 -0.49 4.22
C PHE A 71 2.92 -1.99 4.21
N SER A 72 3.00 -2.58 3.01
CA SER A 72 3.31 -4.00 2.90
C SER A 72 4.76 -4.30 3.31
N LEU A 73 5.04 -5.54 3.68
CA LEU A 73 6.34 -5.92 4.25
C LEU A 73 7.50 -5.74 3.24
N ASP A 74 7.21 -5.90 1.95
CA ASP A 74 8.10 -5.60 0.83
C ASP A 74 8.45 -4.11 0.71
N ASP A 75 7.54 -3.19 1.07
CA ASP A 75 7.88 -1.77 1.19
C ASP A 75 8.84 -1.48 2.36
N LEU A 76 8.92 -2.39 3.34
CA LEU A 76 9.80 -2.27 4.52
C LEU A 76 11.14 -2.99 4.34
N GLN A 77 11.29 -3.85 3.33
CA GLN A 77 12.46 -4.72 3.16
C GLN A 77 12.77 -5.04 1.70
N VAL A 78 14.06 -5.04 1.37
CA VAL A 78 14.53 -5.28 0.00
C VAL A 78 15.17 -6.68 -0.11
N GLY A 79 14.86 -7.40 -1.21
CA GLY A 79 15.66 -8.56 -1.67
C GLY A 79 15.20 -9.96 -1.22
N TRP A 80 14.11 -10.06 -0.45
CA TRP A 80 13.59 -11.33 0.07
C TRP A 80 12.47 -11.94 -0.79
N GLU A 81 11.83 -11.14 -1.65
CA GLU A 81 10.67 -11.55 -2.46
C GLU A 81 10.95 -12.75 -3.38
N PRO A 82 12.14 -12.91 -4.02
CA PRO A 82 12.40 -14.09 -4.84
C PRO A 82 12.29 -15.40 -4.05
N GLN A 83 12.68 -15.39 -2.77
CA GLN A 83 12.56 -16.56 -1.89
C GLN A 83 11.09 -16.80 -1.51
N LEU A 84 10.34 -15.73 -1.19
CA LEU A 84 8.89 -15.85 -0.94
C LEU A 84 8.16 -16.46 -2.15
N TRP A 85 8.49 -16.02 -3.37
CA TRP A 85 7.91 -16.59 -4.58
C TRP A 85 8.22 -18.07 -4.75
N ALA A 86 9.47 -18.48 -4.48
CA ALA A 86 9.84 -19.89 -4.52
C ALA A 86 9.06 -20.73 -3.50
N ASP A 87 8.93 -20.24 -2.26
CA ASP A 87 8.17 -20.92 -1.21
C ASP A 87 6.67 -20.99 -1.53
N MET A 88 6.07 -19.93 -2.08
CA MET A 88 4.67 -19.96 -2.53
C MET A 88 4.45 -20.93 -3.70
N LEU A 89 5.41 -21.04 -4.63
CA LEU A 89 5.34 -22.06 -5.69
C LEU A 89 5.40 -23.48 -5.12
N ASN A 90 6.22 -23.73 -4.10
CA ASN A 90 6.27 -25.03 -3.42
C ASN A 90 4.94 -25.37 -2.74
N VAL A 91 4.27 -24.39 -2.11
CA VAL A 91 2.92 -24.58 -1.54
C VAL A 91 1.89 -24.88 -2.62
N LEU A 92 1.92 -24.16 -3.75
CA LEU A 92 1.01 -24.40 -4.87
C LEU A 92 1.18 -25.81 -5.48
N GLN A 93 2.43 -26.28 -5.59
CA GLN A 93 2.72 -27.62 -6.09
C GLN A 93 2.34 -28.71 -5.08
N ASN A 94 2.55 -28.47 -3.79
CA ASN A 94 2.21 -29.38 -2.71
C ASN A 94 1.90 -28.60 -1.41
N PRO A 95 0.63 -28.46 -1.02
CA PRO A 95 0.23 -27.67 0.16
C PRO A 95 0.42 -28.45 1.47
N SER A 96 1.52 -29.19 1.59
CA SER A 96 1.88 -29.89 2.83
C SER A 96 2.18 -28.89 3.94
N ALA A 97 1.93 -29.29 5.19
CA ALA A 97 2.24 -28.46 6.36
C ALA A 97 3.69 -27.96 6.35
N SER A 98 4.64 -28.80 5.92
CA SER A 98 6.05 -28.42 5.81
C SER A 98 6.28 -27.25 4.86
N ASN A 99 5.62 -27.22 3.69
CA ASN A 99 5.76 -26.14 2.72
C ASN A 99 5.07 -24.85 3.20
N VAL A 100 3.97 -24.97 3.95
CA VAL A 100 3.35 -23.80 4.59
C VAL A 100 4.30 -23.21 5.64
N THR A 101 4.94 -24.05 6.44
CA THR A 101 5.88 -23.62 7.48
C THR A 101 7.12 -22.90 6.91
N THR A 102 7.56 -23.20 5.67
CA THR A 102 8.67 -22.43 5.07
C THR A 102 8.28 -20.99 4.79
N VAL A 103 7.07 -20.75 4.27
CA VAL A 103 6.51 -19.41 4.07
C VAL A 103 6.40 -18.67 5.41
N GLU A 104 5.82 -19.31 6.43
CA GLU A 104 5.68 -18.72 7.77
C GLU A 104 7.04 -18.33 8.37
N THR A 105 8.02 -19.22 8.29
CA THR A 105 9.37 -18.98 8.82
C THR A 105 10.05 -17.81 8.11
N LEU A 106 9.93 -17.74 6.78
CA LEU A 106 10.49 -16.64 6.01
C LEU A 106 9.84 -15.30 6.38
N MET A 107 8.51 -15.27 6.47
CA MET A 107 7.76 -14.07 6.85
C MET A 107 8.09 -13.61 8.27
N ASP A 108 8.22 -14.53 9.23
CA ASP A 108 8.63 -14.23 10.61
C ASP A 108 10.04 -13.62 10.67
N GLN A 109 10.98 -14.19 9.92
CA GLN A 109 12.35 -13.69 9.85
C GLN A 109 12.42 -12.28 9.26
N GLN A 110 11.61 -12.05 8.23
CA GLN A 110 11.45 -10.75 7.58
C GLN A 110 10.80 -9.74 8.53
N ALA A 111 9.67 -10.07 9.16
CA ALA A 111 9.02 -9.21 10.15
C ALA A 111 9.96 -8.78 11.29
N LYS A 112 10.75 -9.72 11.85
CA LYS A 112 11.78 -9.44 12.86
C LYS A 112 12.81 -8.44 12.37
N THR A 113 13.27 -8.60 11.13
CA THR A 113 14.29 -7.74 10.53
C THR A 113 13.74 -6.34 10.22
N ALA A 114 12.48 -6.23 9.79
CA ALA A 114 11.82 -4.97 9.46
C ALA A 114 11.46 -4.15 10.71
N LEU A 115 10.94 -4.83 11.74
CA LEU A 115 10.26 -4.19 12.85
C LEU A 115 11.06 -4.23 14.17
N GLY A 116 12.13 -5.04 14.24
CA GLY A 116 13.08 -5.05 15.34
C GLY A 116 12.59 -5.72 16.63
N HIS A 117 11.64 -6.64 16.55
CA HIS A 117 11.14 -7.46 17.66
C HIS A 117 11.10 -8.93 17.27
#